data_AF-A0A9D9X6R0-F1
#
_entry.id   AF-A0A9D9X6R0-F1
#
_cell.length_a   1.000
_cell.length_b   1.000
_cell.length_c   1.000
_cell.angle_alpha   90.00
_cell.angle_beta   90.00
_cell.angle_gamma   90.00
#
_symmetry.space_group_name_H-M   'P 1'
#
loop_
_entity.id
_entity.type
_entity.pdbx_description
1 polymer ?
#
loop_
_entity_poly.entity_id
_entity_poly.type
_entity_poly.pdbx_seq_one_letter_code
_entity_poly.pdbx_strand_id
1 'polypeptide(L)'
;MSRFLAVVLISLTLGFTSGCSTLVDAQAAKGTGTSRIYDKPYDTVWSAVIETVKASDLALVAENKEKGTILAQGAISAFSWGENVAVFVEDASGKARTRVEVLNKRALAANITAKDWETRIFEALDRRLK
;
A
#
# COMPACT_ATOMS: atom_id res chain seq x y z
N MET A 1 -39.00 -1.60 -29.98
CA MET A 1 -38.20 -2.65 -29.30
C MET A 1 -36.69 -2.48 -29.51
N SER A 2 -36.21 -2.20 -30.73
CA SER A 2 -34.76 -2.00 -31.04
C SER A 2 -34.06 -0.87 -30.25
N ARG A 3 -34.72 0.27 -30.02
CA ARG A 3 -34.09 1.42 -29.33
C ARG A 3 -33.92 1.23 -27.82
N PHE A 4 -34.86 0.53 -27.17
CA PHE A 4 -34.77 0.21 -25.74
C PHE A 4 -33.71 -0.87 -25.46
N LEU A 5 -33.59 -1.87 -26.35
CA LEU A 5 -32.53 -2.87 -26.28
C LEU A 5 -31.13 -2.23 -26.44
N ALA A 6 -30.99 -1.27 -27.36
CA ALA A 6 -29.74 -0.55 -27.57
C ALA A 6 -29.32 0.31 -26.36
N VAL A 7 -30.28 0.96 -25.69
CA VAL A 7 -30.00 1.77 -24.49
C VAL A 7 -29.59 0.87 -23.32
N VAL A 8 -30.25 -0.28 -23.11
CA VAL A 8 -29.85 -1.24 -22.06
C VAL A 8 -28.46 -1.83 -22.34
N LEU A 9 -28.13 -2.11 -23.60
CA LEU A 9 -26.79 -2.61 -23.99
C LEU A 9 -25.69 -1.56 -23.80
N ILE A 10 -25.98 -0.29 -24.06
CA ILE A 10 -25.05 0.83 -23.87
C ILE A 10 -24.87 1.15 -22.37
N SER A 11 -25.93 1.09 -21.56
CA SER A 11 -25.82 1.29 -20.11
C SER A 11 -25.02 0.18 -19.40
N LEU A 12 -25.00 -1.03 -19.95
CA LEU A 12 -24.29 -2.17 -19.36
C LEU A 12 -22.77 -2.13 -19.60
N THR A 13 -22.29 -1.40 -20.63
CA THR A 13 -20.85 -1.27 -20.91
C THR A 13 -20.17 -0.14 -20.13
N LEU A 14 -20.93 0.81 -19.57
CA LEU A 14 -20.41 1.91 -18.74
C LEU A 14 -20.17 1.54 -17.26
N GLY A 15 -20.46 0.30 -16.85
CA GLY A 15 -20.37 -0.14 -15.45
C GLY A 15 -19.06 -0.80 -15.00
N PHE A 16 -18.08 -1.03 -15.89
CA PHE A 16 -16.90 -1.86 -15.60
C PHE A 16 -15.58 -1.10 -15.41
N THR A 17 -15.60 0.15 -14.96
CA THR A 17 -14.40 0.73 -14.32
C THR A 17 -14.34 0.31 -12.85
N SER A 18 -14.54 -0.98 -12.56
CA SER A 18 -14.15 -1.57 -11.28
C SER A 18 -12.63 -1.60 -11.27
N GLY A 19 -12.03 -0.52 -10.75
CA GLY A 19 -10.58 -0.34 -10.72
C GLY A 19 -9.94 -1.42 -9.85
N CYS A 20 -9.36 -2.44 -10.49
CA CYS A 20 -8.32 -3.21 -9.88
C CYS A 20 -7.20 -2.24 -9.51
N SER A 21 -6.93 -2.05 -8.22
CA SER A 21 -5.79 -1.21 -7.85
C SER A 21 -4.50 -1.87 -8.32
N THR A 22 -3.59 -1.08 -8.87
CA THR A 22 -2.23 -1.50 -9.21
C THR A 22 -1.22 -0.97 -8.20
N LEU A 23 -0.01 -1.53 -8.22
CA LEU A 23 1.14 -0.98 -7.48
C LEU A 23 1.44 0.47 -7.88
N VAL A 24 1.24 0.82 -9.16
CA VAL A 24 1.40 2.20 -9.65
C VAL A 24 0.38 3.12 -9.00
N ASP A 25 -0.86 2.67 -8.82
CA ASP A 25 -1.86 3.48 -8.14
C ASP A 25 -1.58 3.64 -6.64
N ALA A 26 -1.02 2.62 -5.99
CA ALA A 26 -0.57 2.72 -4.60
C ALA A 26 0.59 3.72 -4.48
N GLN A 27 1.50 3.72 -5.45
CA GLN A 27 2.60 4.68 -5.49
C GLN A 27 2.11 6.12 -5.76
N ALA A 28 1.15 6.30 -6.67
CA ALA A 28 0.57 7.60 -7.01
C ALA A 28 -0.25 8.22 -5.86
N ALA A 29 -0.68 7.40 -4.90
CA ALA A 29 -1.46 7.84 -3.75
C ALA A 29 -0.61 8.42 -2.61
N LYS A 30 0.71 8.54 -2.76
CA LYS A 30 1.62 9.12 -1.77
C LYS A 30 1.07 10.42 -1.16
N GLY A 31 1.20 10.57 0.16
CA GLY A 31 0.67 11.69 0.94
C GLY A 31 -0.75 11.48 1.48
N THR A 32 -1.40 10.36 1.14
CA THR A 32 -2.76 10.03 1.62
C THR A 32 -2.80 8.91 2.65
N GLY A 33 -1.67 8.23 2.88
CA GLY A 33 -1.56 7.14 3.84
C GLY A 33 -1.38 7.59 5.28
N THR A 34 -1.49 6.63 6.20
CA THR A 34 -1.09 6.86 7.58
C THR A 34 0.41 7.07 7.66
N SER A 35 0.85 8.11 8.36
CA SER A 35 2.26 8.43 8.53
C SER A 35 2.67 8.58 9.98
N ARG A 36 3.90 8.17 10.31
CA ARG A 36 4.53 8.35 11.61
C ARG A 36 5.96 8.86 11.45
N ILE A 37 6.47 9.54 12.48
CA ILE A 37 7.87 10.00 12.55
C ILE A 37 8.58 9.14 13.60
N TYR A 38 9.77 8.66 13.24
CA TYR A 38 10.68 7.98 14.15
C TYR A 38 11.93 8.84 14.36
N ASP A 39 12.34 9.00 15.62
CA ASP A 39 13.58 9.70 16.00
C ASP A 39 14.81 8.80 15.81
N LYS A 40 14.97 8.31 14.58
CA LYS A 40 16.08 7.45 14.14
C LYS A 40 16.54 7.86 12.74
N PRO A 41 17.81 7.60 12.39
CA PRO A 41 18.33 7.91 11.06
C PRO A 41 17.66 7.12 9.94
N TYR A 42 17.67 7.72 8.74
CA TYR A 42 17.06 7.14 7.54
C TYR A 42 17.44 5.69 7.30
N ASP A 43 18.73 5.37 7.34
CA ASP A 43 19.23 4.02 7.08
C ASP A 43 18.73 2.99 8.10
N THR A 44 18.61 3.40 9.37
CA THR A 44 18.09 2.54 10.44
C THR A 44 16.62 2.23 10.21
N VAL A 45 15.83 3.26 9.89
CA VAL A 45 14.39 3.10 9.64
C VAL A 45 14.15 2.34 8.34
N TRP A 46 14.92 2.62 7.29
CA TRP A 46 14.85 1.90 6.01
C TRP A 46 15.04 0.38 6.21
N SER A 47 16.12 -0.02 6.88
CA SER A 47 16.38 -1.43 7.17
C SER A 47 15.25 -2.06 7.99
N ALA A 48 14.75 -1.35 9.01
CA ALA A 48 13.64 -1.83 9.82
C ALA A 48 12.35 -2.02 9.01
N VAL A 49 12.05 -1.15 8.04
CA VAL A 49 10.90 -1.30 7.14
C VAL A 49 11.08 -2.52 6.24
N ILE A 50 12.23 -2.67 5.59
CA ILE A 50 12.51 -3.83 4.73
C ILE A 50 12.35 -5.14 5.49
N GLU A 51 12.95 -5.24 6.68
CA GLU A 51 12.83 -6.44 7.49
C GLU A 51 11.41 -6.66 8.03
N THR A 52 10.65 -5.59 8.29
CA THR A 52 9.23 -5.69 8.70
C THR A 52 8.38 -6.26 7.57
N VAL A 53 8.57 -5.77 6.34
CA VAL A 53 7.86 -6.27 5.15
C VAL A 53 8.24 -7.73 4.91
N LYS A 54 9.53 -8.08 4.92
CA LYS A 54 10.01 -9.46 4.71
C LYS A 54 9.57 -10.44 5.79
N ALA A 55 9.36 -9.98 7.02
CA ALA A 55 8.86 -10.81 8.12
C ALA A 55 7.32 -10.90 8.18
N SER A 56 6.62 -10.21 7.27
CA SER A 56 5.17 -10.26 7.16
C SER A 56 4.73 -11.23 6.05
N ASP A 57 3.42 -11.45 5.89
CA ASP A 57 2.87 -12.22 4.77
C ASP A 57 2.83 -11.43 3.44
N LEU A 58 3.46 -10.26 3.37
CA LEU A 58 3.57 -9.47 2.15
C LEU A 58 4.76 -9.94 1.32
N ALA A 59 4.55 -10.16 0.03
CA ALA A 59 5.62 -10.31 -0.95
C ALA A 59 6.23 -8.93 -1.23
N LEU A 60 7.53 -8.78 -1.00
CA LEU A 60 8.26 -7.59 -1.43
C LEU A 60 8.39 -7.61 -2.95
N VAL A 61 7.76 -6.65 -3.64
CA VAL A 61 7.72 -6.60 -5.10
C VAL A 61 8.83 -5.71 -5.65
N ALA A 62 9.03 -4.54 -5.05
CA ALA A 62 10.08 -3.61 -5.46
C ALA A 62 10.52 -2.74 -4.28
N GLU A 63 11.78 -2.31 -4.31
CA GLU A 63 12.32 -1.32 -3.39
C GLU A 63 13.24 -0.36 -4.14
N ASN A 64 13.23 0.91 -3.74
CA ASN A 64 14.18 1.91 -4.21
C ASN A 64 14.55 2.81 -3.02
N LYS A 65 15.74 2.54 -2.46
CA LYS A 65 16.26 3.25 -1.29
C LYS A 65 16.50 4.73 -1.56
N GLU A 66 17.02 5.08 -2.74
CA GLU A 66 17.28 6.48 -3.08
C GLU A 66 15.98 7.30 -3.16
N LYS A 67 14.90 6.69 -3.65
CA LYS A 67 13.57 7.31 -3.72
C LYS A 67 12.72 7.09 -2.47
N GLY A 68 13.23 6.37 -1.48
CA GLY A 68 12.49 6.02 -0.27
C GLY A 68 11.18 5.31 -0.53
N THR A 69 11.11 4.43 -1.53
CA THR A 69 9.87 3.73 -1.91
C THR A 69 10.01 2.23 -1.80
N ILE A 70 9.03 1.59 -1.16
CA ILE A 70 8.91 0.14 -1.05
C ILE A 70 7.51 -0.25 -1.49
N LEU A 71 7.41 -1.24 -2.36
CA LEU A 71 6.17 -1.78 -2.89
C LEU A 71 6.07 -3.26 -2.53
N ALA A 72 4.96 -3.64 -1.91
CA ALA A 72 4.71 -5.00 -1.46
C ALA A 72 3.27 -5.40 -1.78
N GLN A 73 3.02 -6.71 -1.84
CA GLN A 73 1.72 -7.24 -2.20
C GLN A 73 1.31 -8.40 -1.29
N GLY A 74 0.06 -8.39 -0.83
CA GLY A 74 -0.52 -9.52 -0.11
C GLY A 74 -0.75 -10.73 -1.03
N ALA A 75 -0.73 -11.94 -0.47
CA ALA A 75 -1.12 -13.13 -1.21
C ALA A 75 -2.64 -13.15 -1.47
N ILE A 76 -3.05 -13.69 -2.62
CA ILE A 76 -4.48 -13.97 -2.91
C ILE A 76 -4.87 -15.25 -2.15
N SER A 77 -5.96 -15.18 -1.39
CA SER A 77 -6.53 -16.28 -0.62
C SER A 77 -8.04 -16.12 -0.48
N ALA A 78 -8.71 -17.04 0.23
CA ALA A 78 -10.15 -16.91 0.53
C ALA A 78 -10.52 -15.62 1.28
N PHE A 79 -9.56 -14.97 1.96
CA PHE A 79 -9.80 -13.81 2.81
C PHE A 79 -9.03 -12.54 2.37
N SER A 80 -8.18 -12.65 1.35
CA SER A 80 -7.33 -11.56 0.84
C SER A 80 -7.33 -11.61 -0.68
N TRP A 81 -7.42 -10.45 -1.32
CA TRP A 81 -7.49 -10.37 -2.78
C TRP A 81 -6.23 -9.77 -3.40
N GLY A 82 -5.12 -9.81 -2.66
CA GLY A 82 -3.82 -9.35 -3.13
C GLY A 82 -3.63 -7.85 -2.98
N GLU A 83 -3.81 -7.34 -1.75
CA GLU A 83 -3.68 -5.90 -1.47
C GLU A 83 -2.31 -5.35 -1.88
N ASN A 84 -2.30 -4.14 -2.44
CA ASN A 84 -1.08 -3.44 -2.82
C ASN A 84 -0.69 -2.48 -1.69
N VAL A 85 0.49 -2.70 -1.12
CA VAL A 85 1.02 -1.89 -0.03
C VAL A 85 2.19 -1.07 -0.55
N ALA A 86 2.10 0.24 -0.40
CA ALA A 86 3.23 1.16 -0.65
C ALA A 86 3.72 1.71 0.68
N VAL A 87 5.03 1.70 0.90
CA VAL A 87 5.67 2.34 2.04
C VAL A 87 6.63 3.40 1.52
N PHE A 88 6.49 4.62 2.02
CA PHE A 88 7.39 5.73 1.75
C PHE A 88 8.21 6.05 2.99
N VAL A 89 9.51 6.24 2.80
CA VAL A 89 10.45 6.58 3.85
C VAL A 89 11.14 7.87 3.45
N GLU A 90 11.06 8.89 4.29
CA GLU A 90 11.57 10.24 3.98
C GLU A 90 12.35 10.80 5.16
N ASP A 91 13.42 11.54 4.87
CA ASP A 91 14.12 12.31 5.90
C ASP A 91 13.24 13.50 6.32
N ALA A 92 12.89 13.56 7.60
CA ALA A 92 12.00 14.57 8.14
C ALA A 92 12.75 15.76 8.76
N SER A 93 14.07 15.68 8.98
CA SER A 93 14.88 16.75 9.60
C SER A 93 16.38 16.42 9.59
N GLY A 94 17.04 16.43 8.42
CA GLY A 94 18.50 16.41 8.34
C GLY A 94 19.17 15.18 8.99
N LYS A 95 18.60 13.98 8.77
CA LYS A 95 19.10 12.64 9.13
C LYS A 95 18.89 12.18 10.56
N ALA A 96 18.29 12.99 11.44
CA ALA A 96 18.01 12.56 12.81
C ALA A 96 16.59 11.98 12.99
N ARG A 97 15.66 12.32 12.09
CA ARG A 97 14.26 11.91 12.16
C ARG A 97 13.79 11.45 10.80
N THR A 98 13.08 10.33 10.77
CA THR A 98 12.62 9.72 9.53
C THR A 98 11.10 9.56 9.58
N ARG A 99 10.41 10.06 8.57
CA ARG A 99 8.99 9.86 8.35
C ARG A 99 8.79 8.56 7.59
N VAL A 100 7.84 7.75 8.05
CA VAL A 100 7.35 6.57 7.33
C VAL A 100 5.86 6.78 7.06
N GLU A 101 5.46 6.64 5.81
CA GLU A 101 4.07 6.61 5.37
C GLU A 101 3.75 5.22 4.83
N VAL A 102 2.62 4.64 5.22
CA VAL A 102 2.15 3.34 4.75
C VAL A 102 0.78 3.54 4.10
N LEU A 103 0.61 2.97 2.91
CA LEU A 103 -0.64 2.99 2.16
C LEU A 103 -1.06 1.56 1.88
N ASN A 104 -2.31 1.26 2.18
CA ASN A 104 -2.93 -0.02 1.89
C ASN A 104 -4.04 0.13 0.84
N LYS A 105 -3.70 -0.07 -0.44
CA LYS A 105 -4.71 -0.07 -1.50
C LYS A 105 -5.26 -1.48 -1.71
N ARG A 106 -6.56 -1.61 -1.47
CA ARG A 106 -7.31 -2.84 -1.73
C ARG A 106 -7.37 -3.11 -3.23
N ALA A 107 -6.94 -4.30 -3.65
CA ALA A 107 -7.03 -4.77 -5.03
C ALA A 107 -8.46 -4.68 -5.58
N LEU A 108 -9.44 -4.99 -4.74
CA LEU A 108 -10.87 -4.88 -5.05
C LEU A 108 -11.56 -3.98 -4.02
N ALA A 109 -12.32 -2.99 -4.48
CA ALA A 109 -13.04 -2.04 -3.62
C ALA A 109 -14.01 -2.75 -2.64
N ALA A 110 -14.62 -3.86 -3.05
CA ALA A 110 -15.56 -4.63 -2.23
C ALA A 110 -14.90 -5.51 -1.13
N ASN A 111 -13.57 -5.59 -1.05
CA ASN A 111 -12.83 -6.48 -0.13
C ASN A 111 -12.88 -6.07 1.36
N ILE A 112 -14.05 -6.15 2.02
CA ILE A 112 -14.21 -5.73 3.43
C ILE A 112 -13.36 -6.53 4.43
N THR A 113 -12.80 -7.67 4.00
CA THR A 113 -11.92 -8.52 4.80
C THR A 113 -10.44 -8.19 4.64
N ALA A 114 -10.10 -7.15 3.85
CA ALA A 114 -8.72 -6.73 3.65
C ALA A 114 -7.99 -6.53 4.99
N LYS A 115 -6.80 -7.10 5.10
CA LYS A 115 -5.94 -6.91 6.26
C LYS A 115 -5.61 -5.41 6.39
N ASP A 116 -5.78 -4.85 7.58
CA ASP A 116 -5.18 -3.56 7.94
C ASP A 116 -3.65 -3.70 8.00
N TRP A 117 -3.00 -3.39 6.88
CA TRP A 117 -1.54 -3.44 6.75
C TRP A 117 -0.85 -2.22 7.37
N GLU A 118 -1.53 -1.06 7.40
CA GLU A 118 -1.00 0.17 7.99
C GLU A 118 -0.72 -0.04 9.48
N THR A 119 -1.73 -0.48 10.23
CA THR A 119 -1.59 -0.75 11.67
C THR A 119 -0.54 -1.83 11.94
N ARG A 120 -0.58 -2.96 11.21
CA ARG A 120 0.36 -4.08 11.40
C ARG A 120 1.82 -3.68 11.17
N ILE A 121 2.09 -2.93 10.09
CA ILE A 121 3.44 -2.47 9.77
C ILE A 121 3.91 -1.51 10.85
N PHE A 122 3.09 -0.53 11.23
CA PHE A 122 3.47 0.44 12.25
C PHE A 122 3.71 -0.19 13.62
N GLU A 123 2.87 -1.11 14.08
CA GLU A 123 3.10 -1.83 15.34
C GLU A 123 4.41 -2.65 15.32
N ALA A 124 4.75 -3.25 14.18
CA ALA A 124 6.00 -3.98 14.04
C ALA A 124 7.21 -3.05 14.04
N LEU A 125 7.11 -1.89 13.39
CA LEU A 125 8.14 -0.85 13.41
C LEU A 125 8.32 -0.27 14.81
N ASP A 126 7.24 0.05 15.52
CA ASP A 126 7.28 0.55 16.90
C ASP A 126 8.03 -0.43 17.81
N ARG A 127 7.84 -1.75 17.62
CA ARG A 127 8.58 -2.76 18.40
C ARG A 127 10.07 -2.80 18.06
N ARG A 128 10.43 -2.61 16.80
CA ARG A 128 11.81 -2.69 16.30
C ARG A 128 12.63 -1.43 16.55
N LEU A 129 11.99 -0.27 16.55
CA LEU A 129 12.64 1.05 16.61
C LEU A 129 12.54 1.73 17.99
N LYS A 130 12.01 1.02 18.98
CA LYS A 130 12.02 1.43 20.39
C LYS A 130 13.43 1.77 20.89
#